data_AF-A0A015LUH1-F1
#
_entry.id   AF-A0A015LUH1-F1
#
_cell.length_a   1.000
_cell.length_b   1.000
_cell.length_c   1.000
_cell.angle_alpha   90.00
_cell.angle_beta   90.00
_cell.angle_gamma   90.00
#
_symmetry.space_group_name_H-M   'P 1'
#
loop_
_entity.id
_entity.type
_entity.pdbx_description
1 polymer ?
#
loop_
_entity_poly.entity_id
_entity_poly.type
_entity_poly.pdbx_seq_one_letter_code
_entity_poly.pdbx_strand_id
1 'polypeptide(L)'
;MACYHLGNKTPTIVGCFGLTQNLSNGNYMLVMRKMDINLREYLQQNYNQLTWKEKIRIAFEIIYALYFIHFEKAIRRDLHSGNILYSQHNHSWRISDLGFCGPADKSS
;
A
#
# COMPACT_ATOMS: atom_id res chain seq x y z
N MET A 1 -1.54 14.82 4.66
CA MET A 1 -2.36 14.44 5.84
C MET A 1 -3.46 13.43 5.51
N ALA A 2 -3.92 13.32 4.25
CA ALA A 2 -4.89 12.29 3.84
C ALA A 2 -4.39 10.83 4.04
N CYS A 3 -3.12 10.55 3.77
CA CYS A 3 -2.60 9.18 3.86
C CYS A 3 -2.43 8.66 5.31
N TYR A 4 -2.41 9.54 6.35
CA TYR A 4 -2.43 9.13 7.77
C TYR A 4 -3.81 8.59 8.21
N HIS A 5 -4.88 9.18 7.69
CA HIS A 5 -6.24 8.74 8.03
C HIS A 5 -6.62 7.44 7.33
N LEU A 6 -6.16 7.21 6.11
CA LEU A 6 -6.48 5.99 5.35
C LEU A 6 -5.78 4.74 5.91
N GLY A 7 -4.49 4.82 6.22
CA GLY A 7 -3.71 3.68 6.71
C GLY A 7 -4.11 3.16 8.09
N ASN A 8 -4.81 3.97 8.89
CA ASN A 8 -5.27 3.59 10.24
C ASN A 8 -6.76 3.23 10.29
N LYS A 9 -7.55 3.52 9.24
CA LYS A 9 -8.97 3.14 9.16
C LYS A 9 -9.22 1.76 8.57
N THR A 10 -8.32 1.27 7.71
CA THR A 10 -8.53 -0.01 7.01
C THR A 10 -7.27 -0.87 7.02
N PRO A 11 -7.39 -2.19 7.27
CA PRO A 11 -6.24 -3.11 7.26
C PRO A 11 -5.67 -3.35 5.85
N THR A 12 -6.32 -2.85 4.79
CA THR A 12 -5.94 -3.06 3.39
C THR A 12 -4.88 -2.08 2.87
N ILE A 13 -4.57 -1.05 3.65
CA ILE A 13 -3.54 -0.05 3.35
C ILE A 13 -2.37 -0.24 4.34
N VAL A 14 -1.15 0.04 3.89
CA VAL A 14 0.02 0.00 4.77
C VAL A 14 -0.12 1.09 5.83
N GLY A 15 -0.10 0.68 7.10
CA GLY A 15 -0.24 1.60 8.23
C GLY A 15 0.90 2.61 8.28
N CYS A 16 0.56 3.87 8.54
CA CYS A 16 1.49 4.97 8.75
C CYS A 16 1.35 5.46 10.20
N PHE A 17 2.47 5.49 10.92
CA PHE A 17 2.51 5.85 12.34
C PHE A 17 2.90 7.31 12.56
N GLY A 18 3.44 7.98 11.55
CA GLY A 18 3.78 9.40 11.62
C GLY A 18 5.11 9.73 10.94
N LEU A 19 5.67 10.88 11.31
CA LEU A 19 6.96 11.35 10.85
C LEU A 19 7.99 11.26 11.97
N THR A 20 9.23 10.98 11.60
CA THR A 20 10.40 11.16 12.45
C THR A 20 11.38 12.08 11.74
N GLN A 21 12.37 12.60 12.46
CA GLN A 21 13.41 13.46 11.90
C GLN A 21 14.77 12.83 12.18
N ASN A 22 15.59 12.74 11.14
CA ASN A 22 16.98 12.36 11.30
C ASN A 22 17.76 13.55 11.87
N LEU A 23 18.27 13.41 13.09
CA LEU A 23 18.97 14.48 13.80
C LEU A 23 20.30 14.89 13.15
N SER A 24 20.90 14.04 12.30
CA SER A 24 22.20 14.34 11.70
C SER A 24 22.13 15.26 10.48
N ASN A 25 21.02 15.25 9.75
CA ASN A 25 20.84 16.02 8.53
C ASN A 25 19.51 16.80 8.47
N GLY A 26 18.66 16.70 9.49
CA GLY A 26 17.38 17.39 9.57
C GLY A 26 16.28 16.82 8.68
N ASN A 27 16.53 15.73 7.93
CA ASN A 27 15.56 15.17 7.00
C ASN A 27 14.41 14.47 7.74
N TYR A 28 13.19 14.69 7.26
CA TYR A 28 12.01 13.98 7.73
C TYR A 28 11.89 12.63 7.04
N MET A 29 11.48 11.61 7.81
CA MET A 29 11.22 10.25 7.34
C MET A 29 9.83 9.81 7.77
N LEU A 30 9.17 9.02 6.93
CA LEU A 30 7.88 8.43 7.25
C LEU A 30 8.07 7.12 8.01
N VAL A 31 7.40 6.98 9.15
CA VAL A 31 7.38 5.74 9.93
C VAL A 31 6.16 4.93 9.51
N MET A 32 6.41 3.78 8.88
CA MET A 32 5.37 2.90 8.35
C MET A 32 5.49 1.48 8.90
N ARG A 33 4.39 0.74 8.82
CA ARG A 33 4.40 -0.71 9.09
C ARG A 33 5.36 -1.41 8.14
N LYS A 34 6.26 -2.21 8.70
CA LYS A 34 7.16 -3.06 7.93
C LYS A 34 6.36 -4.05 7.07
N MET A 35 6.73 -4.15 5.81
CA MET A 35 6.25 -5.12 4.84
C MET A 35 7.45 -5.90 4.28
N ASP A 36 7.23 -7.10 3.78
CA ASP A 36 8.32 -8.05 3.50
C ASP A 36 8.79 -8.00 2.05
N ILE A 37 7.89 -7.84 1.08
CA ILE A 37 8.22 -7.85 -0.35
C ILE A 37 7.14 -7.10 -1.16
N ASN A 38 7.51 -6.51 -2.32
CA ASN A 38 6.53 -5.96 -3.24
C ASN A 38 6.02 -7.00 -4.26
N LEU A 39 4.85 -6.76 -4.87
CA LEU A 39 4.22 -7.71 -5.78
C LEU A 39 5.07 -7.96 -7.02
N ARG A 40 5.81 -6.97 -7.51
CA ARG A 40 6.71 -7.14 -8.66
C ARG A 40 7.78 -8.20 -8.39
N GLU A 41 8.51 -8.03 -7.30
CA GLU A 41 9.56 -8.97 -6.87
C GLU A 41 8.99 -10.34 -6.53
N TYR A 42 7.85 -10.38 -5.84
CA TYR A 42 7.20 -11.64 -5.50
C TYR A 42 6.80 -12.43 -6.76
N LEU A 43 6.22 -11.77 -7.76
CA LEU A 43 5.86 -12.42 -9.02
C LEU A 43 7.09 -12.91 -9.78
N GLN A 44 8.19 -12.16 -9.76
CA GLN A 44 9.46 -12.57 -10.38
C GLN A 44 10.04 -13.83 -9.71
N GLN A 45 9.99 -13.89 -8.38
CA GLN A 45 10.54 -15.01 -7.61
C GLN A 45 9.66 -16.28 -7.69
N ASN A 46 8.34 -16.12 -7.83
CA ASN A 46 7.38 -17.22 -7.68
C ASN A 46 6.62 -17.55 -8.97
N TYR A 47 7.02 -17.01 -10.13
CA TYR A 47 6.24 -17.08 -11.37
C TYR A 47 5.74 -18.49 -11.73
N ASN A 48 6.62 -19.49 -11.62
CA ASN A 48 6.31 -20.89 -11.94
C ASN A 48 5.56 -21.66 -10.84
N GLN A 49 5.52 -21.11 -9.62
CA GLN A 49 4.95 -21.77 -8.43
C GLN A 49 3.57 -21.21 -8.05
N LEU A 50 3.19 -20.06 -8.62
CA LEU A 50 1.94 -19.36 -8.36
C LEU A 50 0.72 -20.15 -8.86
N THR A 51 -0.06 -20.66 -7.91
CA THR A 51 -1.34 -21.32 -8.19
C THR A 51 -2.40 -20.30 -8.64
N TRP A 52 -3.41 -20.76 -9.37
CA TRP A 52 -4.56 -19.91 -9.72
C TRP A 52 -5.28 -19.34 -8.50
N LYS A 53 -5.37 -20.14 -7.42
CA LYS A 53 -5.98 -19.70 -6.16
C LYS A 53 -5.24 -18.50 -5.57
N GLU A 54 -3.92 -18.51 -5.57
CA GLU A 54 -3.11 -17.39 -5.08
C GLU A 54 -3.24 -16.16 -5.95
N LYS A 55 -3.25 -16.32 -7.28
CA LYS A 55 -3.48 -15.22 -8.24
C LYS A 55 -4.83 -14.54 -7.98
N ILE A 56 -5.89 -15.33 -7.78
CA ILE A 56 -7.23 -14.82 -7.46
C ILE A 56 -7.23 -14.11 -6.10
N ARG A 57 -6.58 -14.67 -5.08
CA ARG A 57 -6.46 -14.03 -3.76
C ARG A 57 -5.77 -12.66 -3.86
N ILE A 58 -4.64 -12.59 -4.55
CA ILE A 58 -3.90 -11.33 -4.77
C ILE A 58 -4.81 -10.30 -5.44
N ALA A 59 -5.49 -10.68 -6.53
CA ALA A 59 -6.40 -9.79 -7.24
C ALA A 59 -7.57 -9.31 -6.35
N PHE A 60 -8.18 -10.22 -5.59
CA PHE A 60 -9.26 -9.90 -4.66
C PHE A 60 -8.83 -8.88 -3.60
N GLU A 61 -7.67 -9.09 -2.96
CA GLU A 61 -7.17 -8.17 -1.93
C GLU A 61 -6.85 -6.78 -2.49
N ILE A 62 -6.32 -6.70 -3.72
CA ILE A 62 -6.10 -5.43 -4.41
C ILE A 62 -7.43 -4.71 -4.70
N ILE A 63 -8.41 -5.42 -5.26
CA ILE A 63 -9.74 -4.87 -5.56
C ILE A 63 -10.43 -4.37 -4.28
N TYR A 64 -10.33 -5.15 -3.19
CA TYR A 64 -10.92 -4.81 -1.91
C TYR A 64 -10.26 -3.56 -1.29
N ALA A 65 -8.93 -3.44 -1.40
CA ALA A 65 -8.22 -2.24 -0.99
C ALA A 65 -8.64 -1.00 -1.81
N LEU A 66 -8.78 -1.15 -3.13
CA LEU A 66 -9.23 -0.06 -4.01
C LEU A 66 -10.66 0.38 -3.72
N TYR A 67 -11.56 -0.56 -3.44
CA TYR A 67 -12.93 -0.26 -3.02
C TYR A 67 -12.95 0.68 -1.80
N PHE A 68 -12.15 0.40 -0.77
CA PHE A 68 -12.06 1.28 0.40
C PHE A 68 -11.46 2.64 0.11
N ILE A 69 -10.42 2.70 -0.73
CA ILE A 69 -9.81 3.97 -1.14
C ILE A 69 -10.86 4.87 -1.83
N HIS A 70 -11.62 4.29 -2.76
CA HIS A 70 -12.70 5.00 -3.45
C HIS A 70 -13.85 5.37 -2.51
N PHE A 71 -14.20 4.50 -1.57
CA PHE A 71 -15.23 4.78 -0.55
C PHE A 71 -14.87 6.00 0.30
N GLU A 72 -13.59 6.17 0.63
CA GLU A 72 -13.07 7.35 1.35
C GLU A 72 -12.83 8.57 0.44
N LYS A 73 -13.33 8.55 -0.82
CA LYS A 73 -13.23 9.63 -1.82
C LYS A 73 -11.79 10.06 -2.15
N ALA A 74 -10.82 9.18 -1.93
CA ALA A 74 -9.43 9.42 -2.30
C ALA A 74 -9.14 8.82 -3.69
N ILE A 75 -8.43 9.56 -4.54
CA ILE A 75 -7.90 9.00 -5.79
C ILE A 75 -6.44 8.65 -5.59
N ARG A 76 -6.09 7.42 -5.99
CA ARG A 76 -4.73 6.94 -6.00
C ARG A 76 -4.18 6.94 -7.43
N ARG A 77 -3.26 7.87 -7.71
CA ARG A 77 -2.73 8.10 -9.06
C ARG A 77 -1.54 7.19 -9.43
N ASP A 78 -1.04 6.40 -8.48
CA ASP A 78 0.18 5.59 -8.64
C ASP A 78 -0.03 4.14 -8.15
N LEU A 79 -0.98 3.43 -8.77
CA LEU A 79 -1.18 2.01 -8.53
C LEU A 79 -0.35 1.19 -9.51
N HIS A 80 0.71 0.57 -9.01
CA HIS A 80 1.51 -0.40 -9.75
C HIS A 80 2.01 -1.52 -8.83
N SER A 81 2.51 -2.62 -9.40
CA SER A 81 2.97 -3.80 -8.63
C SER A 81 4.07 -3.50 -7.59
N GLY A 82 4.91 -2.48 -7.80
CA GLY A 82 5.89 -2.02 -6.79
C GLY A 82 5.28 -1.37 -5.53
N ASN A 83 4.03 -0.91 -5.59
CA ASN A 83 3.32 -0.24 -4.49
C ASN A 83 2.29 -1.17 -3.82
N ILE A 84 2.34 -2.46 -4.15
CA ILE A 84 1.51 -3.50 -3.54
C ILE A 84 2.47 -4.37 -2.73
N LEU A 85 2.34 -4.33 -1.41
CA LEU A 85 3.28 -4.92 -0.48
C LEU A 85 2.66 -6.10 0.25
N TYR A 86 3.42 -7.16 0.43
CA TYR A 86 3.01 -8.35 1.16
C TYR A 86 3.52 -8.33 2.60
N SER A 87 2.69 -8.81 3.53
CA SER A 87 3.08 -9.06 4.92
C SER A 87 2.99 -10.56 5.18
N GLN A 88 4.13 -11.19 5.46
CA GLN A 88 4.21 -12.59 5.92
C GLN A 88 3.51 -12.75 7.27
N HIS A 89 3.65 -11.77 8.16
CA HIS A 89 2.98 -11.80 9.47
C HIS A 89 1.46 -11.91 9.34
N ASN A 90 0.85 -11.10 8.47
CA ASN A 90 -0.61 -11.05 8.30
C ASN A 90 -1.11 -11.89 7.11
N HIS A 91 -0.22 -12.58 6.39
CA HIS A 91 -0.51 -13.28 5.13
C HIS A 91 -1.39 -12.49 4.14
N SER A 92 -1.15 -11.18 4.02
CA SER A 92 -2.00 -10.28 3.23
C SER A 92 -1.21 -9.28 2.40
N TRP A 93 -1.80 -8.90 1.27
CA TRP A 93 -1.36 -7.85 0.37
C TRP A 93 -2.05 -6.53 0.72
N ARG A 94 -1.26 -5.46 0.71
CA ARG A 94 -1.72 -4.11 1.06
C ARG A 94 -1.16 -3.10 0.10
N ILE A 95 -1.91 -2.05 -0.19
CA ILE A 95 -1.42 -0.99 -1.06
C ILE A 95 -0.68 0.06 -0.21
N SER A 96 0.55 0.43 -0.58
CA SER A 96 1.42 1.34 0.19
C SER A 96 1.26 2.78 -0.22
N ASP A 97 0.42 3.56 0.45
CA ASP A 97 0.16 4.96 0.05
C ASP A 97 1.33 5.90 0.45
N LEU A 98 2.09 6.38 -0.52
CA LEU A 98 3.33 7.15 -0.31
C LEU A 98 3.18 8.67 -0.58
N GLY A 99 1.96 9.22 -0.53
CA GLY A 99 1.80 10.68 -0.47
C GLY A 99 1.34 11.38 -1.74
N PHE A 100 1.03 10.63 -2.81
CA PHE A 100 0.36 11.17 -4.01
C PHE A 100 -1.18 11.06 -3.93
N CYS A 101 -1.71 10.73 -2.76
CA CYS A 101 -3.14 10.66 -2.48
C CYS A 101 -3.73 12.08 -2.43
N GLY A 102 -4.67 12.39 -3.34
CA GLY A 102 -5.34 13.69 -3.43
C GLY A 102 -6.86 13.54 -3.42
N PRO A 103 -7.61 14.62 -3.07
CA PRO A 103 -9.07 14.64 -3.24
C PRO A 103 -9.42 14.35 -4.70
N ALA A 104 -10.49 13.58 -4.92
CA ALA A 104 -10.98 13.28 -6.27
C ALA A 104 -11.25 14.55 -7.10
N ASP A 105 -11.64 15.62 -6.41
CA ASP A 105 -12.13 16.86 -6.99
C ASP A 105 -11.00 17.85 -7.33
N LYS A 106 -9.73 17.53 -7.05
CA LYS A 106 -8.60 18.38 -7.43
C LYS A 106 -8.23 18.15 -8.90
N SER A 107 -8.45 19.18 -9.73
CA SER A 107 -7.88 19.23 -11.08
C SER A 107 -6.36 19.14 -11.02
N SER A 108 -5.80 18.32 -11.89
CA SER A 108 -4.35 18.12 -12.07
C SER A 108 -3.63 19.39 -12.48
#